data_AF-A0A345UGI0-F1
#
_entry.id   AF-A0A345UGI0-F1
#
_cell.length_a   1.000
_cell.length_b   1.000
_cell.length_c   1.000
_cell.angle_alpha   90.00
_cell.angle_beta   90.00
_cell.angle_gamma   90.00
#
_symmetry.space_group_name_H-M   'P 1'
#
loop_
_entity.id
_entity.type
_entity.pdbx_description
1 polymer ?
#
loop_
_entity_poly.entity_id
_entity_poly.type
_entity_poly.pdbx_seq_one_letter_code
_entity_poly.pdbx_strand_id
1 'polypeptide(L)'
;MAPICYSRYFILLVITSIALTAWSCSKENPVNVLPDEVAGTYDFSRYEFVPLAAAIQPANVLDTLVAANTFLRLTEGGQFLLNYQFLNSPESIIAGSFTLDANQIQLQPSPGSEARLASLLLQTPIRFDRVTVPGEIRDGLEMANSQTVDLNSFSDQYEGLPPVPGVLFINLIPRN
;
A
#
# COMPACT_ATOMS: atom_id res chain seq x y z
N MET A 1 -35.80 -27.71 -61.76
CA MET A 1 -35.14 -28.59 -62.74
C MET A 1 -34.45 -29.70 -61.98
N ALA A 2 -34.73 -30.95 -62.37
CA ALA A 2 -34.19 -32.18 -61.78
C ALA A 2 -32.78 -32.49 -62.38
N PRO A 3 -32.07 -33.55 -61.95
CA PRO A 3 -30.71 -33.49 -61.41
C PRO A 3 -29.67 -34.19 -62.29
N ILE A 4 -28.37 -34.03 -62.00
CA ILE A 4 -27.37 -35.04 -62.41
C ILE A 4 -26.37 -35.28 -61.27
N CYS A 5 -26.45 -36.51 -60.78
CA CYS A 5 -25.56 -37.17 -59.83
C CYS A 5 -24.49 -37.93 -60.64
N TYR A 6 -23.21 -37.81 -60.30
CA TYR A 6 -22.17 -38.69 -60.82
C TYR A 6 -21.46 -39.47 -59.70
N SER A 7 -21.74 -40.78 -59.76
CA SER A 7 -20.93 -41.97 -59.49
C SER A 7 -19.60 -41.88 -58.70
N ARG A 8 -19.63 -42.53 -57.54
CA ARG A 8 -18.68 -43.51 -56.94
C ARG A 8 -17.29 -43.68 -57.62
N TYR A 9 -16.22 -43.48 -56.85
CA TYR A 9 -15.00 -44.33 -56.68
C TYR A 9 -14.15 -43.62 -55.58
N PHE A 10 -13.98 -44.19 -54.37
CA PHE A 10 -12.89 -45.10 -53.95
C PHE A 10 -11.74 -44.35 -53.21
N ILE A 11 -11.39 -44.87 -52.03
CA ILE A 11 -10.16 -44.68 -51.21
C ILE A 11 -10.16 -43.65 -50.06
N LEU A 12 -10.04 -44.23 -48.86
CA LEU A 12 -9.47 -43.72 -47.60
C LEU A 12 -8.28 -42.76 -47.78
N LEU A 13 -8.24 -41.64 -47.04
CA LEU A 13 -7.22 -41.35 -46.01
C LEU A 13 -7.45 -39.96 -45.38
N VAL A 14 -7.46 -39.93 -44.04
CA VAL A 14 -6.93 -38.90 -43.12
C VAL A 14 -7.44 -37.46 -43.27
N ILE A 15 -8.00 -36.89 -42.19
CA ILE A 15 -7.56 -35.61 -41.57
C ILE A 15 -8.40 -35.34 -40.30
N THR A 16 -7.65 -35.25 -39.20
CA THR A 16 -7.90 -34.60 -37.90
C THR A 16 -8.80 -33.36 -37.91
N SER A 17 -9.72 -33.23 -36.93
CA SER A 17 -10.22 -31.95 -36.39
C SER A 17 -11.13 -32.17 -35.17
N ILE A 18 -10.61 -32.06 -33.94
CA ILE A 18 -11.44 -31.82 -32.74
C ILE A 18 -10.82 -30.69 -31.92
N ALA A 19 -11.68 -29.71 -31.64
CA ALA A 19 -11.60 -28.64 -30.65
C ALA A 19 -10.52 -27.56 -30.86
N LEU A 20 -10.87 -26.54 -31.65
CA LEU A 20 -10.32 -25.20 -31.44
C LEU A 20 -10.80 -24.70 -30.07
N THR A 21 -9.84 -24.48 -29.19
CA THR A 21 -9.98 -23.90 -27.87
C THR A 21 -10.51 -22.48 -27.98
N ALA A 22 -11.48 -22.14 -27.13
CA ALA A 22 -11.91 -20.77 -26.91
C ALA A 22 -10.72 -19.99 -26.32
N TRP A 23 -10.01 -19.24 -27.15
CA TRP A 23 -9.14 -18.16 -26.69
C TRP A 23 -10.03 -16.99 -26.30
N SER A 24 -10.52 -16.98 -25.05
CA SER A 24 -10.93 -15.74 -24.39
C SER A 24 -9.66 -14.96 -24.05
N CYS A 25 -9.15 -14.23 -25.03
CA CYS A 25 -8.17 -13.18 -24.79
C CYS A 25 -8.93 -12.04 -24.10
N SER A 26 -9.13 -12.15 -22.79
CA SER A 26 -9.60 -11.04 -21.98
C SER A 26 -8.50 -10.00 -22.00
N LYS A 27 -8.68 -9.00 -22.87
CA LYS A 27 -7.92 -7.77 -22.85
C LYS A 27 -8.16 -7.16 -21.47
N GLU A 28 -7.21 -7.35 -20.57
CA GLU A 28 -7.20 -6.77 -19.24
C GLU A 28 -7.31 -5.26 -19.42
N ASN A 29 -8.52 -4.72 -19.28
CA ASN A 29 -8.71 -3.28 -19.21
C ASN A 29 -7.94 -2.83 -17.97
N PRO A 30 -6.95 -1.93 -18.10
CA PRO A 30 -6.30 -1.39 -16.92
C PRO A 30 -7.39 -0.79 -16.04
N VAL A 31 -7.53 -1.31 -14.83
CA VAL A 31 -8.47 -0.77 -13.85
C VAL A 31 -8.03 0.67 -13.61
N ASN A 32 -8.80 1.63 -14.14
CA ASN A 32 -8.55 3.03 -13.91
C ASN A 32 -9.07 3.36 -12.51
N VAL A 33 -8.20 3.21 -11.51
CA VAL A 33 -8.53 3.49 -10.12
C VAL A 33 -8.44 4.98 -9.89
N LEU A 34 -9.54 5.59 -9.45
CA LEU A 34 -9.60 7.03 -9.22
C LEU A 34 -9.14 7.36 -7.80
N PRO A 35 -8.38 8.45 -7.58
CA PRO A 35 -8.00 8.90 -6.23
C PRO A 35 -9.17 9.05 -5.26
N ASP A 36 -10.35 9.41 -5.77
CA ASP A 36 -11.60 9.57 -5.01
C ASP A 36 -12.03 8.30 -4.27
N GLU A 37 -11.66 7.11 -4.77
CA GLU A 37 -11.98 5.83 -4.14
C GLU A 37 -11.31 5.65 -2.77
N VAL A 38 -10.15 6.29 -2.58
CA VAL A 38 -9.35 6.23 -1.35
C VAL A 38 -9.26 7.58 -0.64
N ALA A 39 -9.95 8.60 -1.15
CA ALA A 39 -9.98 9.91 -0.52
C ALA A 39 -10.67 9.82 0.86
N GLY A 40 -10.08 10.48 1.86
CA GLY A 40 -10.54 10.35 3.23
C GLY A 40 -9.50 10.80 4.25
N THR A 41 -9.90 10.77 5.52
CA THR A 41 -8.97 10.90 6.64
C THR A 41 -8.85 9.55 7.31
N TYR A 42 -7.64 9.20 7.74
CA TYR A 42 -7.28 7.90 8.28
C TYR A 42 -6.54 8.05 9.59
N ASP A 43 -6.98 7.31 10.58
CA ASP A 43 -6.38 7.24 11.91
C ASP A 43 -5.39 6.08 12.01
N PHE A 44 -4.29 6.30 12.72
CA PHE A 44 -3.32 5.25 13.00
C PHE A 44 -3.86 4.34 14.10
N SER A 45 -4.15 3.09 13.74
CA SER A 45 -4.51 2.02 14.69
C SER A 45 -3.29 1.22 15.14
N ARG A 46 -2.23 1.20 14.32
CA ARG A 46 -0.92 0.64 14.67
C ARG A 46 0.18 1.49 14.04
N TYR A 47 1.26 1.74 14.79
CA TYR A 47 2.48 2.32 14.28
C TYR A 47 3.67 1.89 15.14
N GLU A 48 4.34 0.83 14.73
CA GLU A 48 5.32 0.15 15.56
C GLU A 48 6.49 -0.37 14.74
N PHE A 49 7.71 -0.13 15.20
CA PHE A 49 8.91 -0.76 14.68
C PHE A 49 9.29 -1.96 15.54
N VAL A 50 9.38 -3.14 14.93
CA VAL A 50 9.76 -4.39 15.57
C VAL A 50 11.18 -4.78 15.12
N PRO A 51 12.20 -4.68 16.00
CA PRO A 51 13.55 -5.16 15.72
C PRO A 51 13.58 -6.66 15.37
N LEU A 52 14.47 -7.06 14.45
CA LEU A 52 14.72 -8.49 14.20
C LEU A 52 15.48 -9.16 15.35
N ALA A 53 16.25 -8.38 16.11
CA ALA A 53 16.97 -8.87 17.28
C ALA A 53 16.04 -8.97 18.48
N ALA A 54 15.72 -10.19 18.93
CA ALA A 54 14.76 -10.45 20.01
C ALA A 54 15.11 -9.83 21.38
N ALA A 55 16.36 -9.41 21.59
CA ALA A 55 16.79 -8.74 22.81
C ALA A 55 16.42 -7.24 22.86
N ILE A 56 16.02 -6.65 21.73
CA ILE A 56 15.66 -5.23 21.62
C ILE A 56 14.13 -5.14 21.62
N GLN A 57 13.58 -4.31 22.51
CA GLN A 57 12.14 -4.12 22.61
C GLN A 57 11.58 -3.38 21.39
N PRO A 58 10.38 -3.73 20.91
CA PRO A 58 9.68 -2.94 19.89
C PRO A 58 9.51 -1.47 20.28
N ALA A 59 9.56 -0.59 19.29
CA ALA A 59 9.33 0.84 19.45
C ALA A 59 7.93 1.18 18.92
N ASN A 60 7.00 1.47 19.83
CA ASN A 60 5.68 1.96 19.45
C ASN A 60 5.74 3.48 19.23
N VAL A 61 5.58 3.90 17.98
CA VAL A 61 5.69 5.31 17.58
C VAL A 61 4.48 6.10 18.09
N LEU A 62 3.30 5.48 18.20
CA LEU A 62 2.09 6.15 18.70
C LEU A 62 2.25 6.67 20.13
N ASP A 63 3.04 6.01 20.97
CA ASP A 63 3.26 6.44 22.36
C ASP A 63 3.98 7.79 22.47
N THR A 64 4.62 8.22 21.38
CA THR A 64 5.31 9.51 21.27
C THR A 64 4.46 10.62 20.65
N LEU A 65 3.25 10.28 20.17
CA LEU A 65 2.42 11.16 19.35
C LEU A 65 1.10 11.51 20.05
N VAL A 66 0.59 12.71 19.77
CA VAL A 66 -0.76 13.12 20.16
C VAL A 66 -1.75 12.52 19.16
N ALA A 67 -2.49 11.49 19.58
CA ALA A 67 -3.40 10.72 18.72
C ALA A 67 -4.42 11.60 17.97
N ALA A 68 -5.04 12.57 18.66
CA ALA A 68 -6.04 13.46 18.04
C ALA A 68 -5.49 14.29 16.87
N ASN A 69 -4.19 14.58 16.87
CA ASN A 69 -3.52 15.43 15.90
C ASN A 69 -2.63 14.61 14.93
N THR A 70 -2.76 13.28 14.94
CA THR A 70 -1.96 12.38 14.11
C THR A 70 -2.87 11.58 13.18
N PHE A 71 -2.85 11.91 11.89
CA PHE A 71 -3.68 11.27 10.87
C PHE A 71 -3.11 11.45 9.47
N LEU A 72 -3.47 10.53 8.57
CA LEU A 72 -3.20 10.66 7.15
C LEU A 72 -4.49 11.14 6.46
N ARG A 73 -4.40 12.21 5.68
CA ARG A 73 -5.48 12.65 4.80
C ARG A 73 -5.07 12.42 3.35
N LEU A 74 -5.93 11.76 2.59
CA LEU A 74 -5.83 11.59 1.13
C LEU A 74 -6.93 12.44 0.47
N THR A 75 -6.56 13.23 -0.53
CA THR A 75 -7.49 14.08 -1.27
C THR A 75 -7.92 13.44 -2.60
N GLU A 76 -9.12 13.80 -3.05
CA GLU A 76 -9.65 13.48 -4.38
C GLU A 76 -8.72 13.96 -5.53
N GLY A 77 -7.93 15.01 -5.27
CA GLY A 77 -6.96 15.54 -6.23
C GLY A 77 -5.67 14.74 -6.37
N GLY A 78 -5.48 13.65 -5.60
CA GLY A 78 -4.23 12.87 -5.62
C GLY A 78 -3.11 13.44 -4.75
N GLN A 79 -3.45 14.26 -3.75
CA GLN A 79 -2.50 14.78 -2.74
C GLN A 79 -2.71 14.09 -1.40
N PHE A 80 -1.66 14.05 -0.58
CA PHE A 80 -1.79 13.66 0.82
C PHE A 80 -1.25 14.70 1.78
N LEU A 81 -1.77 14.67 3.00
CA LEU A 81 -1.26 15.38 4.16
C LEU A 81 -1.12 14.37 5.31
N LEU A 82 0.09 14.20 5.82
CA LEU A 82 0.37 13.51 7.07
C LEU A 82 0.52 14.56 8.16
N ASN A 83 -0.51 14.73 8.97
CA ASN A 83 -0.51 15.55 10.17
C ASN A 83 0.02 14.69 11.32
N TYR A 84 0.90 15.27 12.14
CA TYR A 84 1.43 14.62 13.33
C TYR A 84 1.87 15.65 14.36
N GLN A 85 1.86 15.25 15.62
CA GLN A 85 2.38 16.07 16.71
C GLN A 85 3.06 15.15 17.73
N PHE A 86 4.35 15.36 17.96
CA PHE A 86 5.04 14.73 19.09
C PHE A 86 4.54 15.33 20.41
N LEU A 87 4.53 14.54 21.48
CA LEU A 87 4.24 15.02 22.83
C LEU A 87 5.11 16.25 23.15
N ASN A 88 4.48 17.31 23.67
CA ASN A 88 5.14 18.57 24.02
C ASN A 88 5.81 19.35 22.87
N SER A 89 5.47 19.03 21.61
CA SER A 89 5.97 19.73 20.42
C SER A 89 4.83 20.39 19.65
N PRO A 90 5.11 21.38 18.78
CA PRO A 90 4.13 21.91 17.84
C PRO A 90 3.65 20.84 16.83
N GLU A 91 2.46 21.03 16.28
CA GLU A 91 1.97 20.22 15.16
C GLU A 91 2.85 20.41 13.93
N SER A 92 3.03 19.34 13.16
CA SER A 92 3.81 19.31 11.93
C SER A 92 3.03 18.59 10.83
N ILE A 93 3.35 18.95 9.58
CA ILE A 93 2.70 18.40 8.39
C ILE A 93 3.76 17.97 7.40
N ILE A 94 3.59 16.77 6.83
CA ILE A 94 4.29 16.31 5.63
C ILE A 94 3.26 16.23 4.50
N ALA A 95 3.54 16.88 3.38
CA ALA A 95 2.63 16.93 2.24
C ALA A 95 3.29 16.32 0.99
N GLY A 96 2.48 15.84 0.06
CA GLY A 96 2.96 15.33 -1.21
C GLY A 96 1.83 14.83 -2.12
N SER A 97 2.21 14.07 -3.14
CA SER A 97 1.27 13.37 -4.01
C SER A 97 1.16 11.91 -3.64
N PHE A 98 0.11 11.25 -4.10
CA PHE A 98 0.07 9.78 -4.08
C PHE A 98 -0.33 9.25 -5.45
N THR A 99 0.13 8.04 -5.74
CA THR A 99 -0.35 7.24 -6.87
C THR A 99 -1.04 6.00 -6.33
N LEU A 100 -2.01 5.50 -7.09
CA LEU A 100 -2.87 4.41 -6.70
C LEU A 100 -2.91 3.36 -7.82
N ASP A 101 -2.87 2.10 -7.44
CA ASP A 101 -3.31 0.99 -8.28
C ASP A 101 -4.47 0.25 -7.60
N ALA A 102 -4.87 -0.91 -8.15
CA ALA A 102 -6.03 -1.65 -7.65
C ALA A 102 -5.92 -2.00 -6.16
N ASN A 103 -4.70 -2.28 -5.67
CA ASN A 103 -4.47 -2.82 -4.34
C ASN A 103 -3.56 -1.94 -3.48
N GLN A 104 -2.84 -0.98 -4.05
CA GLN A 104 -1.78 -0.28 -3.35
C GLN A 104 -1.82 1.24 -3.55
N ILE A 105 -1.53 1.97 -2.48
CA ILE A 105 -1.26 3.40 -2.48
C ILE A 105 0.23 3.62 -2.27
N GLN A 106 0.87 4.41 -3.13
CA GLN A 106 2.23 4.86 -2.93
C GLN A 106 2.25 6.37 -2.67
N LEU A 107 2.72 6.76 -1.48
CA LEU A 107 2.91 8.17 -1.13
C LEU A 107 4.26 8.68 -1.66
N GLN A 108 4.24 9.92 -2.13
CA GLN A 108 5.40 10.63 -2.68
C GLN A 108 5.54 11.96 -1.94
N PRO A 109 6.22 11.97 -0.79
CA PRO A 109 6.44 13.18 -0.01
C PRO A 109 7.16 14.25 -0.84
N SER A 110 6.83 15.51 -0.59
CA SER A 110 7.51 16.65 -1.22
C SER A 110 8.99 16.69 -0.81
N PRO A 111 9.91 17.11 -1.71
CA PRO A 111 11.32 17.25 -1.38
C PRO A 111 11.55 18.09 -0.12
N GLY A 112 12.55 17.73 0.70
CA GLY A 112 12.81 18.43 1.97
C GLY A 112 11.98 17.91 3.16
N SER A 113 11.32 16.77 3.00
CA SER A 113 10.58 16.09 4.07
C SER A 113 11.37 14.96 4.74
N GLU A 114 12.59 14.68 4.28
CA GLU A 114 13.37 13.50 4.62
C GLU A 114 13.67 13.43 6.12
N ALA A 115 14.11 14.53 6.73
CA ALA A 115 14.38 14.58 8.18
C ALA A 115 13.10 14.37 9.02
N ARG A 116 11.97 14.91 8.56
CA ARG A 116 10.67 14.74 9.24
C ARG A 116 10.16 13.31 9.12
N LEU A 117 10.31 12.69 7.95
CA LEU A 117 10.00 11.27 7.75
C LEU A 117 10.88 10.39 8.65
N ALA A 118 12.18 10.65 8.69
CA ALA A 118 13.11 9.91 9.52
C ALA A 118 12.76 10.01 11.02
N SER A 119 12.30 11.17 11.49
CA SER A 119 11.81 11.33 12.88
C SER A 119 10.60 10.45 13.22
N LEU A 120 9.83 10.06 12.20
CA LEU A 120 8.70 9.14 12.31
C LEU A 120 9.09 7.69 11.96
N LEU A 121 10.38 7.40 11.79
CA LEU A 121 10.89 6.11 11.29
C LEU A 121 10.38 5.74 9.89
N LEU A 122 9.89 6.69 9.10
CA LEU A 122 9.46 6.47 7.72
C LEU A 122 10.62 6.61 6.75
N GLN A 123 10.65 5.73 5.76
CA GLN A 123 11.58 5.79 4.63
C GLN A 123 10.80 5.68 3.32
N THR A 124 11.31 6.31 2.27
CA THR A 124 10.74 6.20 0.93
C THR A 124 11.29 4.95 0.22
N PRO A 125 10.48 4.27 -0.62
CA PRO A 125 9.08 4.55 -0.93
C PRO A 125 8.12 4.16 0.21
N ILE A 126 7.11 4.98 0.45
CA ILE A 126 6.05 4.68 1.43
C ILE A 126 4.88 4.07 0.66
N ARG A 127 4.58 2.80 0.92
CA ARG A 127 3.56 2.04 0.21
C ARG A 127 2.61 1.37 1.19
N PHE A 128 1.32 1.50 0.93
CA PHE A 128 0.28 0.86 1.72
C PHE A 128 -0.56 -0.05 0.84
N ASP A 129 -0.78 -1.26 1.30
CA ASP A 129 -1.76 -2.17 0.75
C ASP A 129 -3.14 -1.77 1.27
N ARG A 130 -4.14 -1.83 0.39
CA ARG A 130 -5.55 -1.61 0.73
C ARG A 130 -6.10 -2.86 1.38
N VAL A 131 -6.75 -2.70 2.52
CA VAL A 131 -7.35 -3.81 3.27
C VAL A 131 -8.80 -3.51 3.60
N THR A 132 -9.69 -4.46 3.35
CA THR A 132 -11.09 -4.31 3.74
C THR A 132 -11.21 -4.34 5.26
N VAL A 133 -11.78 -3.28 5.84
CA VAL A 133 -12.03 -3.20 7.29
C VAL A 133 -13.50 -3.55 7.56
N PRO A 134 -13.80 -4.58 8.38
CA PRO A 134 -15.17 -4.96 8.68
C PRO A 134 -15.97 -3.81 9.30
N GLY A 135 -17.10 -3.47 8.70
CA GLY A 135 -18.00 -2.41 9.19
C GLY A 135 -17.70 -1.01 8.65
N GLU A 136 -16.61 -0.86 7.90
CA GLU A 136 -16.24 0.41 7.26
C GLU A 136 -16.66 0.44 5.79
N ILE A 137 -17.03 1.62 5.30
CA ILE A 137 -17.39 1.84 3.89
C ILE A 137 -16.13 1.91 3.02
N ARG A 138 -15.02 2.40 3.58
CA ARG A 138 -13.74 2.55 2.89
C ARG A 138 -12.76 1.48 3.36
N ASP A 139 -11.85 1.10 2.47
CA ASP A 139 -10.72 0.25 2.84
C ASP A 139 -9.83 0.99 3.85
N GLY A 140 -9.26 0.25 4.80
CA GLY A 140 -8.10 0.67 5.57
C GLY A 140 -6.81 0.49 4.76
N LEU A 141 -5.69 0.93 5.33
CA LEU A 141 -4.39 0.89 4.69
C LEU A 141 -3.38 0.22 5.62
N GLU A 142 -2.59 -0.71 5.11
CA GLU A 142 -1.58 -1.42 5.88
C GLU A 142 -0.21 -1.36 5.20
N MET A 143 0.85 -1.22 6.00
CA MET A 143 2.22 -1.26 5.53
C MET A 143 3.05 -2.11 6.48
N ALA A 144 3.87 -2.98 5.90
CA ALA A 144 4.99 -3.63 6.57
C ALA A 144 6.26 -3.38 5.76
N ASN A 145 7.19 -2.59 6.29
CA ASN A 145 8.42 -2.23 5.58
C ASN A 145 9.66 -2.67 6.37
N SER A 146 10.47 -3.52 5.76
CA SER A 146 11.76 -3.93 6.32
C SER A 146 12.78 -2.82 6.13
N GLN A 147 13.39 -2.36 7.22
CA GLN A 147 14.34 -1.26 7.18
C GLN A 147 15.31 -1.32 8.35
N THR A 148 16.42 -0.58 8.21
CA THR A 148 17.36 -0.30 9.30
C THR A 148 17.10 1.11 9.78
N VAL A 149 16.89 1.27 11.09
CA VAL A 149 16.61 2.57 11.71
C VAL A 149 17.56 2.84 12.86
N ASP A 150 17.86 4.12 13.10
CA ASP A 150 18.60 4.57 14.27
C ASP A 150 17.61 4.80 15.42
N LEU A 151 17.38 3.77 16.24
CA LEU A 151 16.48 3.86 17.39
C LEU A 151 17.00 4.78 18.49
N ASN A 152 18.32 4.98 18.58
CA ASN A 152 18.91 5.91 19.54
C ASN A 152 18.49 7.35 19.23
N SER A 153 18.40 7.71 17.94
CA SER A 153 17.86 9.01 17.52
C SER A 153 16.36 9.20 17.79
N PHE A 154 15.63 8.10 18.01
CA PHE A 154 14.19 8.10 18.24
C PHE A 154 13.82 8.21 19.73
N SER A 155 14.54 7.52 20.61
CA SER A 155 14.29 7.56 22.06
C SER A 155 15.52 7.16 22.87
N ASP A 156 15.76 7.86 23.98
CA ASP A 156 16.86 7.61 24.91
C ASP A 156 16.87 6.18 25.49
N GLN A 157 15.73 5.48 25.46
CA GLN A 157 15.67 4.08 25.91
C GLN A 157 16.54 3.13 25.07
N TYR A 158 16.93 3.56 23.87
CA TYR A 158 17.76 2.81 22.93
C TYR A 158 19.21 3.34 22.87
N GLU A 159 19.62 4.14 23.86
CA GLU A 159 20.95 4.75 23.90
C GLU A 159 22.06 3.69 23.77
N GLY A 160 23.06 4.01 22.93
CA GLY A 160 24.22 3.15 22.69
C GLY A 160 23.97 2.00 21.71
N LEU A 161 22.74 1.83 21.19
CA LEU A 161 22.49 0.88 20.12
C LEU A 161 23.00 1.41 18.77
N PRO A 162 23.68 0.59 17.95
CA PRO A 162 23.92 0.91 16.56
C PRO A 162 22.59 0.85 15.76
N PRO A 163 22.56 1.33 14.51
CA PRO A 163 21.37 1.19 13.66
C PRO A 163 20.86 -0.26 13.60
N VAL A 164 19.55 -0.44 13.84
CA VAL A 164 18.92 -1.73 14.09
C VAL A 164 18.05 -2.14 12.89
N PRO A 165 18.22 -3.34 12.32
CA PRO A 165 17.30 -3.87 11.31
C PRO A 165 16.01 -4.38 11.96
N GLY A 166 14.88 -4.12 11.30
CA GLY A 166 13.55 -4.49 11.78
C GLY A 166 12.48 -4.30 10.72
N VAL A 167 11.22 -4.43 11.15
CA VAL A 167 10.05 -4.21 10.31
C VAL A 167 9.20 -3.12 10.94
N LEU A 168 8.86 -2.09 10.18
CA LEU A 168 7.89 -1.09 10.58
C LEU A 168 6.50 -1.49 10.11
N PHE A 169 5.58 -1.62 11.06
CA PHE A 169 4.16 -1.90 10.82
C PHE A 169 3.35 -0.63 11.02
N ILE A 170 2.53 -0.29 10.03
CA ILE A 170 1.55 0.78 10.11
C ILE A 170 0.19 0.25 9.65
N ASN A 171 -0.83 0.44 10.49
CA ASN A 171 -2.22 0.16 10.12
C ASN A 171 -3.03 1.45 10.28
N LEU A 172 -3.76 1.79 9.23
CA LEU A 172 -4.59 2.97 9.13
C LEU A 172 -6.05 2.54 8.94
N ILE A 173 -6.94 3.10 9.74
CA ILE A 173 -8.38 2.88 9.63
C ILE A 173 -9.06 4.18 9.16
N PRO A 174 -10.11 4.10 8.34
CA PRO A 174 -10.89 5.27 7.98
C PRO A 174 -11.42 5.98 9.23
N ARG A 175 -11.31 7.31 9.26
CA ARG A 175 -11.91 8.16 10.30
C ARG A 175 -13.37 8.41 9.93
N ASN A 176 -14.28 8.01 10.82
CA ASN A 176 -15.74 8.21 10.70
C ASN A 176 -16.18 9.66 10.95
#